data_AF-A0A9X1RQJ6-F1
#
_entry.id   AF-A0A9X1RQJ6-F1
#
_cell.length_a   1.000
_cell.length_b   1.000
_cell.length_c   1.000
_cell.angle_alpha   90.00
_cell.angle_beta   90.00
_cell.angle_gamma   90.00
#
_symmetry.space_group_name_H-M   'P 1'
#
loop_
_entity.id
_entity.type
_entity.pdbx_description
1 polymer ?
#
loop_
_entity_poly.entity_id
_entity_poly.type
_entity_poly.pdbx_seq_one_letter_code
_entity_poly.pdbx_strand_id
1 'polypeptide(L)'
;MANVVTEPGDETTLQRLIDAIGRDPQISFVVYGGNLKGSRETCADRLYDRRRALLDASRAPLIFVPGQRDWVTCGTAGAGGYDPVERLDFLRQNFFTDSTALGQYPLTLTRESEVSRFRPYRENTRWQLGETVFIALNVPDGNNHFLNAGGRNGEFEDRVIANGFWLEHAAEFARRRNARAIVIFMQGNAMPEQYERQDRFAWLRFRRTPRDGFTELRHSLVKLADVFRGPVILVHPENARLTHGFAIDQPLRNDKGIRIANVTRIAFSLRDPLTQWLQIDADMMRRTPLRVSVREVPEHLPLLPPQPPALLPGGNGEPALPEMPEISSMPDVTEIPGMQQAPDANGASGTNPVEDRGTSGGASAGTVTPAWPAPGSAP
;
A
#
# COMPACT_ATOMS: atom_id res chain seq x y z
N MET A 1 12.75 6.97 -5.59
CA MET A 1 12.19 7.64 -6.79
C MET A 1 10.74 8.01 -6.53
N ALA A 2 10.16 9.01 -7.19
CA ALA A 2 8.75 9.40 -7.07
C ALA A 2 8.36 10.28 -8.27
N ASN A 3 7.07 10.36 -8.60
CA ASN A 3 6.55 11.21 -9.68
C ASN A 3 7.22 10.95 -11.05
N VAL A 4 7.69 9.72 -11.30
CA VAL A 4 8.44 9.39 -12.52
C VAL A 4 7.53 9.43 -13.74
N VAL A 5 6.33 8.86 -13.60
CA VAL A 5 5.36 8.77 -14.69
C VAL A 5 4.49 10.01 -14.69
N THR A 6 4.52 10.74 -15.79
CA THR A 6 3.67 11.90 -16.03
C THR A 6 2.71 11.70 -17.21
N GLU A 7 3.08 10.80 -18.12
CA GLU A 7 2.27 10.41 -19.28
C GLU A 7 2.52 8.93 -19.69
N PRO A 8 1.68 8.35 -20.58
CA PRO A 8 1.83 6.95 -20.97
C PRO A 8 3.19 6.59 -21.58
N GLY A 9 3.85 7.52 -22.28
CA GLY A 9 5.16 7.31 -22.90
C GLY A 9 6.29 7.02 -21.90
N ASP A 10 6.11 7.40 -20.63
CA ASP A 10 7.12 7.28 -19.58
C ASP A 10 7.31 5.84 -19.08
N GLU A 11 6.44 4.89 -19.44
CA GLU A 11 6.51 3.47 -19.02
C GLU A 11 7.89 2.85 -19.34
N THR A 12 8.40 3.08 -20.54
CA THR A 12 9.70 2.53 -20.96
C THR A 12 10.85 3.16 -20.16
N THR A 13 10.72 4.45 -19.84
CA THR A 13 11.74 5.17 -19.08
C THR A 13 11.75 4.74 -17.61
N LEU A 14 10.57 4.53 -17.02
CA LEU A 14 10.44 3.92 -15.70
C LEU A 14 11.09 2.53 -15.66
N GLN A 15 10.86 1.69 -16.67
CA GLN A 15 11.52 0.38 -16.74
C GLN A 15 13.04 0.51 -16.79
N ARG A 16 13.58 1.41 -17.63
CA ARG A 16 15.04 1.67 -17.68
C ARG A 16 15.58 2.14 -16.33
N LEU A 17 14.85 3.01 -15.63
CA LEU A 17 15.24 3.53 -14.32
C LEU A 17 15.30 2.41 -13.28
N ILE A 18 14.26 1.57 -13.21
CA ILE A 18 14.21 0.40 -12.32
C ILE A 18 15.35 -0.57 -12.64
N ASP A 19 15.57 -0.86 -13.92
CA ASP A 19 16.65 -1.75 -14.38
C ASP A 19 18.04 -1.18 -14.06
N ALA A 20 18.23 0.12 -14.19
CA ALA A 20 19.48 0.79 -13.86
C ALA A 20 19.81 0.66 -12.38
N ILE A 21 18.82 0.89 -11.51
CA ILE A 21 18.97 0.74 -10.06
C ILE A 21 19.24 -0.72 -9.71
N GLY A 22 18.48 -1.65 -10.31
CA GLY A 22 18.62 -3.09 -10.08
C GLY A 22 19.89 -3.75 -10.61
N ARG A 23 20.77 -3.00 -11.31
CA ARG A 23 22.11 -3.47 -11.71
C ARG A 23 23.16 -3.31 -10.62
N ASP A 24 22.96 -2.38 -9.69
CA ASP A 24 23.89 -2.14 -8.61
C ASP A 24 23.60 -3.11 -7.46
N PRO A 25 24.48 -4.10 -7.19
CA PRO A 25 24.25 -5.09 -6.13
C PRO A 25 24.32 -4.48 -4.71
N GLN A 26 24.72 -3.22 -4.56
CA GLN A 26 24.73 -2.53 -3.27
C GLN A 26 23.35 -1.97 -2.88
N ILE A 27 22.38 -1.95 -3.82
CA ILE A 27 21.04 -1.44 -3.52
C ILE A 27 20.25 -2.50 -2.77
N SER A 28 19.98 -2.22 -1.49
CA SER A 28 19.22 -3.12 -0.62
C SER A 28 17.73 -3.16 -0.95
N PHE A 29 17.14 -2.04 -1.36
CA PHE A 29 15.75 -1.92 -1.78
C PHE A 29 15.52 -0.57 -2.48
N VAL A 30 14.38 -0.44 -3.15
CA VAL A 30 13.93 0.79 -3.81
C VAL A 30 12.60 1.22 -3.22
N VAL A 31 12.42 2.54 -3.04
CA VAL A 31 11.12 3.12 -2.68
C VAL A 31 10.59 3.94 -3.85
N TYR A 32 9.38 3.61 -4.30
CA TYR A 32 8.58 4.42 -5.21
C TYR A 32 7.61 5.27 -4.38
N GLY A 33 8.00 6.52 -4.12
CA GLY A 33 7.36 7.47 -3.20
C GLY A 33 6.14 8.21 -3.76
N GLY A 34 5.24 7.50 -4.43
CA GLY A 34 3.95 8.01 -4.88
C GLY A 34 3.89 8.56 -6.30
N ASN A 35 2.64 8.72 -6.75
CA ASN A 35 2.23 9.13 -8.09
C ASN A 35 2.78 8.20 -9.18
N LEU A 36 2.25 6.97 -9.22
CA LEU A 36 2.43 5.98 -10.28
C LEU A 36 1.89 6.46 -11.64
N LYS A 37 1.06 7.50 -11.63
CA LYS A 37 0.45 8.06 -12.82
C LYS A 37 0.53 9.57 -12.89
N GLY A 38 0.40 10.05 -14.12
CA GLY A 38 0.21 11.45 -14.45
C GLY A 38 -1.06 12.05 -13.87
N SER A 39 -1.10 13.39 -13.83
CA SER A 39 -2.27 14.14 -13.38
C SER A 39 -3.46 14.05 -14.35
N ARG A 40 -3.20 13.73 -15.63
CA ARG A 40 -4.20 13.57 -16.69
C ARG A 40 -4.44 12.12 -17.11
N GLU A 41 -3.74 11.17 -16.49
CA GLU A 41 -4.04 9.76 -16.68
C GLU A 41 -5.23 9.35 -15.82
N THR A 42 -6.10 8.52 -16.39
CA THR A 42 -7.29 8.02 -15.71
C THR A 42 -6.93 7.03 -14.60
N CYS A 43 -7.75 6.93 -13.56
CA CYS A 43 -7.57 5.95 -12.48
C CYS A 43 -8.16 4.57 -12.83
N ALA A 44 -8.10 4.16 -14.11
CA ALA A 44 -8.65 2.89 -14.56
C ALA A 44 -7.78 1.70 -14.10
N ASP A 45 -8.41 0.58 -13.73
CA ASP A 45 -7.76 -0.63 -13.22
C ASP A 45 -6.57 -1.08 -14.08
N ARG A 46 -6.78 -1.13 -15.40
CA ARG A 46 -5.75 -1.53 -16.38
C ARG A 46 -4.49 -0.66 -16.32
N LEU A 47 -4.60 0.62 -15.95
CA LEU A 47 -3.42 1.46 -15.79
C LEU A 47 -2.61 0.98 -14.59
N TYR A 48 -3.27 0.79 -13.44
CA TYR A 48 -2.60 0.31 -12.23
C TYR A 48 -1.99 -1.08 -12.41
N ASP A 49 -2.66 -1.99 -13.12
CA ASP A 49 -2.11 -3.32 -13.43
C ASP A 49 -0.83 -3.23 -14.26
N ARG A 50 -0.79 -2.36 -15.28
CA ARG A 50 0.44 -2.10 -16.05
C ARG A 50 1.54 -1.50 -15.18
N ARG A 51 1.22 -0.51 -14.34
CA ARG A 51 2.21 0.12 -13.45
C ARG A 51 2.74 -0.87 -12.43
N ARG A 52 1.87 -1.72 -11.88
CA ARG A 52 2.27 -2.81 -10.99
C ARG A 52 3.24 -3.76 -11.68
N ALA A 53 2.96 -4.21 -12.89
CA ALA A 53 3.84 -5.12 -13.63
C ALA A 53 5.26 -4.54 -13.82
N LEU A 54 5.37 -3.23 -14.08
CA LEU A 54 6.66 -2.53 -14.18
C LEU A 54 7.41 -2.53 -12.83
N LEU A 55 6.71 -2.30 -11.73
CA LEU A 55 7.32 -2.32 -10.40
C LEU A 55 7.72 -3.74 -9.97
N ASP A 56 6.90 -4.74 -10.28
CA ASP A 56 7.16 -6.15 -10.00
C ASP A 56 8.34 -6.71 -10.81
N ALA A 57 8.67 -6.10 -11.95
CA ALA A 57 9.86 -6.43 -12.73
C ALA A 57 11.18 -5.98 -12.06
N SER A 58 11.13 -5.18 -10.98
CA SER A 58 12.32 -4.72 -10.27
C SER A 58 13.16 -5.88 -9.75
N ARG A 59 14.47 -5.86 -10.01
CA ARG A 59 15.41 -6.84 -9.45
C ARG A 59 15.62 -6.63 -7.95
N ALA A 60 15.75 -5.38 -7.51
CA ALA A 60 15.82 -5.07 -6.10
C ALA A 60 14.40 -5.09 -5.49
N PRO A 61 14.24 -5.44 -4.19
CA PRO A 61 12.96 -5.29 -3.51
C PRO A 61 12.42 -3.87 -3.69
N LEU A 62 11.14 -3.72 -4.03
CA LEU A 62 10.53 -2.43 -4.29
C LEU A 62 9.32 -2.19 -3.39
N ILE A 63 9.37 -1.08 -2.64
CA ILE A 63 8.30 -0.63 -1.76
C ILE A 63 7.57 0.52 -2.45
N PHE A 64 6.28 0.34 -2.70
CA PHE A 64 5.42 1.39 -3.22
C PHE A 64 4.72 2.12 -2.06
N VAL A 65 4.77 3.46 -2.08
CA VAL A 65 4.04 4.34 -1.15
C VAL A 65 2.99 5.11 -1.96
N PRO A 66 1.68 5.00 -1.65
CA PRO A 66 0.65 5.73 -2.37
C PRO A 66 0.85 7.25 -2.30
N GLY A 67 0.56 7.91 -3.42
CA GLY A 67 0.52 9.36 -3.54
C GLY A 67 -0.85 9.92 -3.88
N GLN A 68 -0.96 11.24 -3.88
CA GLN A 68 -2.15 12.03 -4.16
C GLN A 68 -2.77 11.66 -5.52
N ARG A 69 -1.96 11.48 -6.57
CA ARG A 69 -2.47 11.15 -7.90
C ARG A 69 -2.95 9.72 -8.01
N ASP A 70 -2.51 8.85 -7.12
CA ASP A 70 -2.84 7.42 -7.17
C ASP A 70 -4.26 7.15 -6.71
N TRP A 71 -4.85 8.03 -5.89
CA TRP A 71 -6.23 7.85 -5.41
C TRP A 71 -6.94 9.18 -5.07
N VAL A 72 -6.29 10.14 -4.40
CA VAL A 72 -6.93 11.40 -3.94
C VAL A 72 -7.54 12.20 -5.10
N THR A 73 -6.78 12.43 -6.17
CA THR A 73 -7.25 13.27 -7.29
C THR A 73 -8.02 12.48 -8.35
N CYS A 74 -8.40 11.23 -8.08
CA CYS A 74 -9.13 10.40 -9.04
C CYS A 74 -10.53 10.92 -9.37
N GLY A 75 -11.13 11.70 -8.46
CA GLY A 75 -12.42 12.36 -8.68
C GLY A 75 -12.37 13.54 -9.66
N THR A 76 -11.18 13.94 -10.14
CA THR A 76 -11.07 14.98 -11.16
C THR A 76 -11.53 14.46 -12.53
N ALA A 77 -12.14 15.33 -13.35
CA ALA A 77 -12.60 14.95 -14.69
C ALA A 77 -11.48 14.36 -15.57
N GLY A 78 -10.27 14.94 -15.49
CA GLY A 78 -9.09 14.44 -16.21
C GLY A 78 -8.59 13.08 -15.73
N ALA A 79 -8.93 12.66 -14.51
CA ALA A 79 -8.59 11.35 -13.96
C ALA A 79 -9.73 10.32 -14.13
N GLY A 80 -10.81 10.67 -14.81
CA GLY A 80 -11.96 9.79 -15.08
C GLY A 80 -13.09 9.89 -14.06
N GLY A 81 -13.00 10.77 -13.05
CA GLY A 81 -14.11 11.02 -12.12
C GLY A 81 -14.43 9.86 -11.17
N TYR A 82 -13.44 9.03 -10.83
CA TYR A 82 -13.60 7.92 -9.90
C TYR A 82 -13.74 8.39 -8.46
N ASP A 83 -14.37 7.59 -7.60
CA ASP A 83 -14.39 7.85 -6.17
C ASP A 83 -12.98 7.62 -5.55
N PRO A 84 -12.39 8.62 -4.86
CA PRO A 84 -11.06 8.47 -4.29
C PRO A 84 -10.91 7.32 -3.29
N VAL A 85 -11.92 7.08 -2.45
CA VAL A 85 -11.87 6.07 -1.39
C VAL A 85 -11.92 4.68 -2.01
N GLU A 86 -12.79 4.49 -2.99
CA GLU A 86 -12.85 3.26 -3.78
C GLU A 86 -11.54 3.00 -4.52
N ARG A 87 -10.88 4.03 -5.09
CA ARG A 87 -9.56 3.88 -5.70
C ARG A 87 -8.46 3.53 -4.70
N LEU A 88 -8.51 4.06 -3.47
CA LEU A 88 -7.60 3.66 -2.40
C LEU A 88 -7.80 2.18 -2.03
N ASP A 89 -9.05 1.72 -1.98
CA ASP A 89 -9.36 0.31 -1.73
C ASP A 89 -8.91 -0.60 -2.88
N PHE A 90 -9.01 -0.15 -4.12
CA PHE A 90 -8.42 -0.84 -5.28
C PHE A 90 -6.89 -0.98 -5.13
N LEU A 91 -6.19 0.08 -4.74
CA LEU A 91 -4.74 0.01 -4.49
C LEU A 91 -4.41 -0.99 -3.37
N ARG A 92 -5.20 -1.03 -2.29
CA ARG A 92 -5.05 -2.01 -1.19
C ARG A 92 -5.21 -3.45 -1.65
N GLN A 93 -6.10 -3.70 -2.60
CA GLN A 93 -6.34 -5.03 -3.16
C GLN A 93 -5.32 -5.42 -4.23
N ASN A 94 -4.70 -4.45 -4.93
CA ASN A 94 -3.79 -4.76 -6.03
C ASN A 94 -2.30 -4.71 -5.63
N PHE A 95 -1.89 -3.76 -4.78
CA PHE A 95 -0.48 -3.55 -4.41
C PHE A 95 -0.11 -4.03 -3.00
N PHE A 96 -1.10 -4.20 -2.12
CA PHE A 96 -0.86 -4.35 -0.67
C PHE A 96 -1.45 -5.64 -0.09
N THR A 97 -1.49 -6.71 -0.89
CA THR A 97 -2.02 -8.02 -0.51
C THR A 97 -1.09 -8.80 0.40
N ASP A 98 0.18 -8.89 0.02
CA ASP A 98 1.12 -9.84 0.60
C ASP A 98 2.02 -9.20 1.67
N SER A 99 2.57 -10.00 2.58
CA SER A 99 3.57 -9.56 3.57
C SER A 99 4.97 -9.41 2.97
N THR A 100 5.08 -9.29 1.64
CA THR A 100 6.33 -9.10 0.91
C THR A 100 6.27 -7.80 0.09
N ALA A 101 7.44 -7.20 -0.14
CA ALA A 101 7.59 -6.10 -1.08
C ALA A 101 7.32 -6.56 -2.53
N LEU A 102 7.23 -5.60 -3.45
CA LEU A 102 7.22 -5.87 -4.89
C LEU A 102 8.63 -6.23 -5.38
N GLY A 103 8.73 -6.70 -6.62
CA GLY A 103 10.01 -7.07 -7.25
C GLY A 103 10.32 -8.57 -7.18
N GLN A 104 11.38 -8.97 -7.87
CA GLN A 104 11.75 -10.38 -8.10
C GLN A 104 12.37 -11.06 -6.87
N TYR A 105 13.00 -10.29 -5.98
CA TYR A 105 13.61 -10.78 -4.74
C TYR A 105 13.07 -9.97 -3.57
N PRO A 106 11.79 -10.16 -3.18
CA PRO A 106 11.15 -9.25 -2.26
C PRO A 106 11.59 -9.48 -0.81
N LEU A 107 11.67 -8.39 -0.05
CA LEU A 107 11.89 -8.46 1.40
C LEU A 107 10.55 -8.58 2.14
N THR A 108 10.59 -9.16 3.35
CA THR A 108 9.42 -9.29 4.21
C THR A 108 9.06 -7.94 4.84
N LEU A 109 7.77 -7.61 4.80
CA LEU A 109 7.16 -6.41 5.36
C LEU A 109 6.21 -6.82 6.49
N THR A 110 6.23 -6.08 7.60
CA THR A 110 5.12 -6.09 8.56
C THR A 110 4.12 -5.03 8.15
N ARG A 111 2.84 -5.39 8.05
CA ARG A 111 1.78 -4.43 7.70
C ARG A 111 1.01 -3.97 8.93
N GLU A 112 0.48 -2.75 8.88
CA GLU A 112 -0.44 -2.26 9.91
C GLU A 112 -1.69 -3.13 10.01
N SER A 113 -2.15 -3.68 8.87
CA SER A 113 -3.31 -4.56 8.77
C SER A 113 -3.21 -5.89 9.55
N GLU A 114 -2.02 -6.26 10.03
CA GLU A 114 -1.85 -7.39 10.96
C GLU A 114 -2.47 -7.09 12.34
N VAL A 115 -2.62 -5.81 12.69
CA VAL A 115 -3.31 -5.39 13.90
C VAL A 115 -4.81 -5.43 13.64
N SER A 116 -5.55 -6.20 14.46
CA SER A 116 -6.97 -6.50 14.26
C SER A 116 -7.87 -5.27 14.07
N ARG A 117 -7.58 -4.18 14.78
CA ARG A 117 -8.31 -2.90 14.66
C ARG A 117 -8.04 -2.16 13.35
N PHE A 118 -6.90 -2.40 12.71
CA PHE A 118 -6.42 -1.67 11.54
C PHE A 118 -6.33 -2.54 10.28
N ARG A 119 -7.02 -3.70 10.24
CA ARG A 119 -7.08 -4.58 9.05
C ARG A 119 -7.32 -3.87 7.70
N PRO A 120 -8.13 -2.80 7.61
CA PRO A 120 -8.30 -2.07 6.35
C PRO A 120 -7.05 -1.34 5.85
N TYR A 121 -6.10 -0.99 6.72
CA TYR A 121 -4.92 -0.17 6.41
C TYR A 121 -3.73 -1.03 6.00
N ARG A 122 -3.78 -1.57 4.79
CA ARG A 122 -2.75 -2.47 4.26
C ARG A 122 -1.54 -1.74 3.70
N GLU A 123 -1.73 -0.49 3.31
CA GLU A 123 -0.73 0.33 2.62
C GLU A 123 0.40 0.80 3.54
N ASN A 124 0.18 0.85 4.85
CA ASN A 124 1.20 1.18 5.83
C ASN A 124 2.04 -0.05 6.17
N THR A 125 3.36 0.07 6.03
CA THR A 125 4.29 -1.04 6.26
C THR A 125 5.51 -0.62 7.09
N ARG A 126 6.17 -1.60 7.67
CA ARG A 126 7.42 -1.46 8.42
C ARG A 126 8.33 -2.64 8.11
N TRP A 127 9.62 -2.39 7.98
CA TRP A 127 10.64 -3.42 7.89
C TRP A 127 11.91 -2.96 8.61
N GLN A 128 12.84 -3.89 8.82
CA GLN A 128 14.10 -3.61 9.49
C GLN A 128 15.24 -4.16 8.63
N LEU A 129 16.26 -3.34 8.40
CA LEU A 129 17.52 -3.75 7.78
C LEU A 129 18.67 -3.29 8.67
N GLY A 130 19.49 -4.24 9.10
CA GLY A 130 20.46 -4.01 10.16
C GLY A 130 19.80 -3.42 11.41
N GLU A 131 20.34 -2.29 11.88
CA GLU A 131 19.85 -1.58 13.06
C GLU A 131 18.93 -0.39 12.70
N THR A 132 18.42 -0.33 11.46
CA THR A 132 17.51 0.75 11.03
C THR A 132 16.10 0.21 10.79
N VAL A 133 15.11 0.89 11.35
CA VAL A 133 13.69 0.60 11.12
C VAL A 133 13.16 1.54 10.05
N PHE A 134 12.50 0.99 9.04
CA PHE A 134 11.91 1.73 7.94
C PHE A 134 10.40 1.64 8.01
N ILE A 135 9.72 2.71 7.63
CA ILE A 135 8.27 2.85 7.67
C ILE A 135 7.82 3.47 6.34
N ALA A 136 6.80 2.88 5.71
CA ALA A 136 6.07 3.51 4.62
C ALA A 136 4.68 3.91 5.12
N LEU A 137 4.28 5.14 4.83
CA LEU A 137 2.99 5.70 5.25
C LEU A 137 2.20 6.28 4.09
N ASN A 138 0.90 5.97 4.05
CA ASN A 138 -0.06 6.68 3.21
C ASN A 138 -0.40 8.03 3.83
N VAL A 139 0.37 9.02 3.41
CA VAL A 139 0.16 10.43 3.67
C VAL A 139 0.31 11.12 2.31
N PRO A 140 -0.78 11.30 1.55
CA PRO A 140 -0.71 11.97 0.25
C PRO A 140 -0.46 13.47 0.42
N ASP A 141 0.08 14.06 -0.64
CA ASP A 141 0.17 15.51 -0.79
C ASP A 141 -1.22 16.15 -1.04
N GLY A 142 -1.30 17.48 -1.05
CA GLY A 142 -2.55 18.22 -1.24
C GLY A 142 -3.42 18.23 0.01
N ASN A 143 -2.82 18.52 1.16
CA ASN A 143 -3.46 18.59 2.48
C ASN A 143 -3.90 17.24 3.07
N ASN A 144 -3.17 16.16 2.77
CA ASN A 144 -3.43 14.82 3.32
C ASN A 144 -4.89 14.37 3.09
N HIS A 145 -5.52 14.76 1.97
CA HIS A 145 -6.93 14.51 1.68
C HIS A 145 -7.94 15.04 2.72
N PHE A 146 -7.58 16.07 3.50
CA PHE A 146 -8.54 16.75 4.35
C PHE A 146 -9.51 17.58 3.48
N LEU A 147 -10.82 17.32 3.58
CA LEU A 147 -11.86 18.03 2.85
C LEU A 147 -12.51 19.12 3.72
N ASN A 148 -12.52 20.35 3.22
CA ASN A 148 -13.25 21.47 3.82
C ASN A 148 -14.76 21.42 3.45
N ALA A 149 -15.43 20.31 3.75
CA ALA A 149 -16.85 20.10 3.49
C ALA A 149 -17.66 20.06 4.81
N GLY A 150 -18.97 20.35 4.74
CA GLY A 150 -19.88 20.39 5.90
C GLY A 150 -20.25 19.02 6.49
N GLY A 151 -19.47 17.98 6.23
CA GLY A 151 -19.72 16.59 6.65
C GLY A 151 -18.49 15.94 7.28
N ARG A 152 -18.64 14.67 7.69
CA ARG A 152 -17.54 13.89 8.30
C ARG A 152 -16.46 13.60 7.26
N ASN A 153 -15.20 13.79 7.64
CA ASN A 153 -14.03 13.41 6.83
C ASN A 153 -13.63 11.96 7.15
N GLY A 154 -14.55 11.00 6.98
CA GLY A 154 -14.41 9.65 7.54
C GLY A 154 -13.10 8.95 7.16
N GLU A 155 -12.75 8.98 5.87
CA GLU A 155 -11.49 8.41 5.36
C GLU A 155 -10.27 9.05 6.05
N PHE A 156 -10.16 10.38 6.03
CA PHE A 156 -9.04 11.12 6.63
C PHE A 156 -8.95 10.91 8.14
N GLU A 157 -10.07 11.05 8.86
CA GLU A 157 -10.13 10.94 10.32
C GLU A 157 -9.67 9.55 10.78
N ASP A 158 -10.15 8.50 10.11
CA ASP A 158 -9.83 7.12 10.48
C ASP A 158 -8.38 6.77 10.06
N ARG A 159 -7.89 7.24 8.90
CA ARG A 159 -6.49 7.07 8.47
C ARG A 159 -5.50 7.78 9.40
N VAL A 160 -5.82 8.99 9.87
CA VAL A 160 -4.96 9.72 10.81
C VAL A 160 -4.78 8.95 12.12
N ILE A 161 -5.85 8.30 12.62
CA ILE A 161 -5.79 7.46 13.81
C ILE A 161 -4.90 6.23 13.57
N ALA A 162 -5.07 5.57 12.42
CA ALA A 162 -4.23 4.44 12.01
C ALA A 162 -2.75 4.84 11.92
N ASN A 163 -2.43 5.84 11.09
CA ASN A 163 -1.06 6.35 10.93
C ASN A 163 -0.42 6.74 12.28
N GLY A 164 -1.17 7.40 13.17
CA GLY A 164 -0.69 7.76 14.50
C GLY A 164 -0.35 6.55 15.38
N PHE A 165 -1.23 5.54 15.39
CA PHE A 165 -0.98 4.27 16.08
C PHE A 165 0.24 3.53 15.50
N TRP A 166 0.36 3.48 14.17
CA TRP A 166 1.46 2.80 13.50
C TRP A 166 2.81 3.43 13.83
N LEU A 167 2.89 4.77 13.85
CA LEU A 167 4.08 5.52 14.24
C LEU A 167 4.49 5.25 15.69
N GLU A 168 3.54 5.29 16.62
CA GLU A 168 3.80 4.99 18.03
C GLU A 168 4.30 3.56 18.23
N HIS A 169 3.65 2.59 17.58
CA HIS A 169 4.05 1.18 17.63
C HIS A 169 5.44 0.96 17.01
N ALA A 170 5.79 1.68 15.95
CA ALA A 170 7.11 1.63 15.35
C ALA A 170 8.19 2.24 16.26
N ALA A 171 7.88 3.33 16.98
CA ALA A 171 8.79 3.93 17.96
C ALA A 171 9.12 2.95 19.10
N GLU A 172 8.10 2.31 19.66
CA GLU A 172 8.23 1.29 20.70
C GLU A 172 9.03 0.07 20.22
N PHE A 173 8.73 -0.40 19.00
CA PHE A 173 9.46 -1.49 18.38
C PHE A 173 10.95 -1.15 18.18
N ALA A 174 11.25 0.03 17.62
CA ALA A 174 12.61 0.51 17.41
C ALA A 174 13.37 0.63 18.74
N ARG A 175 12.73 1.17 19.79
CA ARG A 175 13.30 1.28 21.13
C ARG A 175 13.65 -0.09 21.72
N ARG A 176 12.72 -1.06 21.65
CA ARG A 176 12.93 -2.43 22.19
C ARG A 176 14.00 -3.21 21.43
N ARG A 177 14.15 -2.93 20.13
CA ARG A 177 15.16 -3.54 19.25
C ARG A 177 16.52 -2.84 19.33
N ASN A 178 16.65 -1.78 20.13
CA ASN A 178 17.83 -0.91 20.16
C ASN A 178 18.23 -0.43 18.75
N ALA A 179 17.23 -0.10 17.93
CA ALA A 179 17.48 0.44 16.60
C ALA A 179 18.23 1.78 16.69
N ARG A 180 19.14 2.02 15.74
CA ARG A 180 19.90 3.26 15.65
C ARG A 180 19.17 4.37 14.93
N ALA A 181 18.21 4.07 14.07
CA ALA A 181 17.42 5.07 13.38
C ALA A 181 16.04 4.57 12.97
N ILE A 182 15.14 5.53 12.75
CA ILE A 182 13.87 5.32 12.06
C ILE A 182 13.88 6.14 10.77
N VAL A 183 13.51 5.55 9.64
CA VAL A 183 13.32 6.24 8.36
C VAL A 183 11.86 6.09 7.94
N ILE A 184 11.20 7.19 7.61
CA ILE A 184 9.78 7.24 7.26
C ILE A 184 9.66 7.78 5.84
N PHE A 185 9.03 7.01 4.97
CA PHE A 185 8.70 7.38 3.60
C PHE A 185 7.23 7.77 3.52
N MET A 186 6.97 8.95 2.98
CA MET A 186 5.63 9.44 2.69
C MET A 186 5.66 10.36 1.48
N GLN A 187 4.51 10.66 0.90
CA GLN A 187 4.47 11.58 -0.23
C GLN A 187 4.34 13.05 0.21
N GLY A 188 3.38 13.33 1.09
CA GLY A 188 3.03 14.71 1.44
C GLY A 188 4.11 15.40 2.26
N ASN A 189 4.33 16.69 2.00
CA ASN A 189 5.16 17.54 2.86
C ASN A 189 4.34 17.97 4.08
N ALA A 190 4.57 17.31 5.21
CA ALA A 190 3.86 17.60 6.47
C ALA A 190 4.34 18.87 7.19
N MET A 191 5.40 19.52 6.69
CA MET A 191 6.08 20.61 7.37
C MET A 191 5.61 21.96 6.82
N PRO A 192 5.07 22.85 7.66
CA PRO A 192 4.64 24.16 7.20
C PRO A 192 5.86 25.00 6.80
N GLU A 193 5.88 25.54 5.57
CA GLU A 193 6.81 26.61 5.19
C GLU A 193 6.58 27.90 6.00
N GLN A 194 5.44 28.00 6.70
CA GLN A 194 4.83 29.28 7.09
C GLN A 194 5.04 29.71 8.55
N TYR A 195 5.81 28.99 9.37
CA TYR A 195 6.02 29.41 10.76
C TYR A 195 6.82 30.72 10.89
N GLU A 196 7.45 31.21 9.82
CA GLU A 196 8.14 32.52 9.80
C GLU A 196 7.20 33.72 9.65
N ARG A 197 5.91 33.52 9.37
CA ARG A 197 4.91 34.59 9.36
C ARG A 197 3.80 34.24 10.32
N GLN A 198 4.09 34.33 11.63
CA GLN A 198 3.05 34.58 12.60
C GLN A 198 2.35 35.89 12.16
N ASP A 199 1.22 35.72 11.49
CA ASP A 199 0.58 36.78 10.71
C ASP A 199 0.08 37.84 11.71
N ARG A 200 0.85 38.92 11.87
CA ARG A 200 0.62 40.00 12.86
C ARG A 200 -0.75 40.70 12.66
N PHE A 201 -1.47 40.33 11.61
CA PHE A 201 -2.74 40.89 11.17
C PHE A 201 -3.78 39.80 10.84
N ALA A 202 -3.75 38.63 11.49
CA ALA A 202 -4.77 37.58 11.29
C ALA A 202 -6.21 38.09 11.47
N TRP A 203 -6.41 39.12 12.30
CA TRP A 203 -7.70 39.81 12.51
C TRP A 203 -8.20 40.63 11.31
N LEU A 204 -7.34 40.96 10.34
CA LEU A 204 -7.67 41.71 9.12
C LEU A 204 -8.08 40.81 7.93
N ARG A 205 -8.09 39.48 8.09
CA ARG A 205 -8.55 38.56 7.05
C ARG A 205 -9.96 38.06 7.32
N PHE A 206 -10.90 38.47 6.48
CA PHE A 206 -12.24 37.89 6.37
C PHE A 206 -12.27 36.49 5.69
N ARG A 207 -11.10 35.88 5.43
CA ARG A 207 -10.97 34.52 4.88
C ARG A 207 -10.51 33.58 5.98
N ARG A 208 -11.33 32.57 6.31
CA ARG A 208 -10.95 31.47 7.20
C ARG A 208 -9.71 30.77 6.62
N THR A 209 -8.64 30.68 7.40
CA THR A 209 -7.48 29.84 7.05
C THR A 209 -7.97 28.39 6.95
N PRO A 210 -7.71 27.69 5.82
CA PRO A 210 -8.06 26.27 5.71
C PRO A 210 -7.45 25.46 6.86
N ARG A 211 -8.15 24.43 7.35
CA ARG A 211 -7.57 23.52 8.34
C ARG A 211 -6.39 22.78 7.72
N ASP A 212 -5.31 22.73 8.47
CA ASP A 212 -4.10 21.98 8.11
C ASP A 212 -4.29 20.49 8.45
N GLY A 213 -4.40 19.66 7.41
CA GLY A 213 -4.60 18.21 7.49
C GLY A 213 -3.36 17.42 7.88
N PHE A 214 -2.22 18.08 8.12
CA PHE A 214 -1.00 17.45 8.61
C PHE A 214 -0.77 17.67 10.12
N THR A 215 -1.65 18.41 10.80
CA THR A 215 -1.48 18.76 12.22
C THR A 215 -1.34 17.53 13.11
N GLU A 216 -2.23 16.57 12.95
CA GLU A 216 -2.30 15.35 13.74
C GLU A 216 -1.13 14.41 13.42
N LEU A 217 -0.66 14.40 12.17
CA LEU A 217 0.55 13.71 11.77
C LEU A 217 1.77 14.31 12.46
N ARG A 218 1.91 15.65 12.50
CA ARG A 218 3.02 16.31 13.21
C ARG A 218 3.02 15.99 14.69
N HIS A 219 1.86 15.99 15.35
CA HIS A 219 1.76 15.55 16.75
C HIS A 219 2.23 14.09 16.93
N SER A 220 1.83 13.21 16.02
CA SER A 220 2.26 11.80 16.03
C SER A 220 3.77 11.65 15.82
N LEU A 221 4.37 12.48 14.95
CA LEU A 221 5.81 12.52 14.73
C LEU A 221 6.59 13.05 15.95
N VAL A 222 6.06 14.08 16.63
CA VAL A 222 6.63 14.57 17.90
C VAL A 222 6.59 13.46 18.95
N LYS A 223 5.45 12.77 19.09
CA LYS A 223 5.31 11.64 20.02
C LYS A 223 6.28 10.49 19.71
N LEU A 224 6.42 10.13 18.42
CA LEU A 224 7.42 9.15 17.98
C LEU A 224 8.84 9.58 18.38
N ALA A 225 9.20 10.83 18.15
CA ALA A 225 10.53 11.37 18.46
C ALA A 225 10.80 11.47 19.98
N ASP A 226 9.76 11.56 20.80
CA ASP A 226 9.88 11.51 22.26
C ASP A 226 10.06 10.09 22.79
N VAL A 227 9.38 9.11 22.18
CA VAL A 227 9.50 7.69 22.54
C VAL A 227 10.83 7.10 22.05
N PHE A 228 11.23 7.44 20.82
CA PHE A 228 12.48 7.02 20.20
C PHE A 228 13.46 8.19 20.13
N ARG A 229 14.43 8.21 21.05
CA ARG A 229 15.42 9.29 21.17
C ARG A 229 16.52 9.26 20.11
N GLY A 230 16.55 8.25 19.24
CA GLY A 230 17.49 8.18 18.12
C GLY A 230 17.07 9.07 16.93
N PRO A 231 17.93 9.16 15.90
CA PRO A 231 17.61 9.82 14.63
C PRO A 231 16.33 9.29 13.95
N VAL A 232 15.44 10.22 13.62
CA VAL A 232 14.22 9.98 12.84
C VAL A 232 14.34 10.77 11.53
N ILE A 233 14.19 10.10 10.40
CA ILE A 233 14.41 10.68 9.09
C ILE A 233 13.11 10.62 8.30
N LEU A 234 12.61 11.76 7.85
CA LEU A 234 11.42 11.87 7.01
C LEU A 234 11.86 12.08 5.57
N VAL A 235 11.49 11.18 4.68
CA VAL A 235 11.82 11.26 3.25
C VAL A 235 10.54 11.44 2.46
N HIS A 236 10.45 12.53 1.69
CA HIS A 236 9.31 12.79 0.84
C HIS A 236 9.70 13.57 -0.42
N PRO A 237 8.96 13.41 -1.53
CA PRO A 237 9.10 14.28 -2.69
C PRO A 237 8.63 15.71 -2.37
N GLU A 238 9.18 16.68 -3.08
CA GLU A 238 8.84 18.09 -2.99
C GLU A 238 8.46 18.61 -4.38
N ASN A 239 7.40 19.42 -4.42
CA ASN A 239 6.95 20.06 -5.65
C ASN A 239 7.78 21.31 -5.96
N ALA A 240 8.27 21.99 -4.92
CA ALA A 240 9.18 23.11 -5.07
C ALA A 240 10.54 22.66 -5.64
N ARG A 241 11.08 23.42 -6.59
CA ARG A 241 12.37 23.13 -7.21
C ARG A 241 13.50 23.29 -6.18
N LEU A 242 14.32 22.26 -6.03
CA LEU A 242 15.46 22.26 -5.11
C LEU A 242 16.78 22.38 -5.89
N THR A 243 17.70 23.23 -5.42
CA THR A 243 18.97 23.54 -6.10
C THR A 243 19.78 22.28 -6.40
N HIS A 244 19.91 21.37 -5.43
CA HIS A 244 20.69 20.13 -5.58
C HIS A 244 19.83 18.90 -5.87
N GLY A 245 18.55 19.10 -6.20
CA GLY A 245 17.57 18.02 -6.32
C GLY A 245 17.06 17.50 -4.97
N PHE A 246 17.66 17.92 -3.85
CA PHE A 246 17.20 17.62 -2.50
C PHE A 246 17.60 18.73 -1.50
N ALA A 247 16.96 18.71 -0.33
CA ALA A 247 17.24 19.56 0.81
C ALA A 247 17.19 18.72 2.10
N ILE A 248 18.07 19.04 3.05
CA ILE A 248 18.14 18.39 4.37
C ILE A 248 18.03 19.46 5.44
N ASP A 249 17.03 19.34 6.31
CA ASP A 249 16.79 20.27 7.42
C ASP A 249 16.06 19.61 8.60
N GLN A 250 15.74 20.39 9.64
CA GLN A 250 15.06 19.92 10.86
C GLN A 250 13.87 20.83 11.20
N PRO A 251 12.76 20.74 10.43
CA PRO A 251 11.68 21.73 10.51
C PRO A 251 10.63 21.41 11.59
N LEU A 252 10.60 20.17 12.11
CA LEU A 252 9.57 19.77 13.07
C LEU A 252 9.70 20.52 14.40
N ARG A 253 8.58 21.06 14.88
CA ARG A 253 8.47 21.74 16.18
C ARG A 253 7.34 21.13 16.99
N ASN A 254 7.46 21.15 18.31
CA ASN A 254 6.36 20.82 19.22
C ASN A 254 5.39 22.01 19.40
N ASP A 255 4.34 21.80 20.18
CA ASP A 255 3.30 22.80 20.47
C ASP A 255 3.84 24.06 21.17
N LYS A 256 5.02 23.98 21.79
CA LYS A 256 5.73 25.11 22.40
C LYS A 256 6.61 25.87 21.40
N GLY A 257 6.61 25.47 20.12
CA GLY A 257 7.46 26.01 19.07
C GLY A 257 8.92 25.57 19.14
N ILE A 258 9.27 24.63 20.03
CA ILE A 258 10.64 24.13 20.19
C ILE A 258 10.94 23.11 19.09
N ARG A 259 12.08 23.29 18.41
CA ARG A 259 12.55 22.38 17.37
C ARG A 259 12.87 20.99 17.94
N ILE A 260 12.41 19.95 17.26
CA ILE A 260 12.70 18.55 17.57
C ILE A 260 14.00 18.15 16.86
N ALA A 261 15.12 18.16 17.60
CA ALA A 261 16.47 18.03 17.04
C ALA A 261 16.80 16.63 16.49
N ASN A 262 16.09 15.59 16.90
CA ASN A 262 16.30 14.23 16.39
C ASN A 262 15.47 13.92 15.12
N VAL A 263 14.63 14.83 14.64
CA VAL A 263 13.86 14.65 13.40
C VAL A 263 14.50 15.45 12.28
N THR A 264 14.99 14.74 11.27
CA THR A 264 15.59 15.30 10.06
C THR A 264 14.67 15.04 8.87
N ARG A 265 14.45 16.05 8.04
CA ARG A 265 13.71 15.91 6.78
C ARG A 265 14.69 15.86 5.63
N ILE A 266 14.42 14.95 4.69
CA ILE A 266 15.05 14.86 3.37
C ILE A 266 13.92 15.07 2.35
N ALA A 267 13.79 16.30 1.88
CA ALA A 267 12.87 16.65 0.80
C ALA A 267 13.61 16.54 -0.53
N PHE A 268 12.99 15.96 -1.56
CA PHE A 268 13.64 15.83 -2.87
C PHE A 268 12.74 16.22 -4.04
N SER A 269 13.29 16.96 -4.99
CA SER A 269 12.65 17.38 -6.22
C SER A 269 13.68 17.26 -7.34
N LEU A 270 13.68 16.10 -7.99
CA LEU A 270 14.68 15.78 -9.02
C LEU A 270 14.46 16.67 -10.25
N ARG A 271 15.55 17.07 -10.90
CA ARG A 271 15.48 17.97 -12.06
C ARG A 271 14.91 17.24 -13.26
N ASP A 272 15.27 15.97 -13.40
CA ASP A 272 14.74 15.05 -14.39
C ASP A 272 14.32 13.74 -13.71
N PRO A 273 13.08 13.61 -13.22
CA PRO A 273 12.60 12.40 -12.56
C PRO A 273 12.59 11.14 -13.44
N LEU A 274 12.70 11.29 -14.77
CA LEU A 274 12.70 10.18 -15.72
C LEU A 274 14.07 9.49 -15.75
N THR A 275 15.15 10.24 -15.59
CA THR A 275 16.52 9.72 -15.64
C THR A 275 17.23 9.75 -14.29
N GLN A 276 16.69 10.46 -13.29
CA GLN A 276 17.33 10.63 -11.99
C GLN A 276 16.62 9.86 -10.87
N TRP A 277 17.41 9.45 -9.88
CA TRP A 277 16.91 8.90 -8.62
C TRP A 277 17.76 9.37 -7.44
N LEU A 278 17.17 9.35 -6.25
CA LEU A 278 17.86 9.70 -5.01
C LEU A 278 18.42 8.44 -4.36
N GLN A 279 19.74 8.36 -4.22
CA GLN A 279 20.42 7.36 -3.41
C GLN A 279 20.58 7.87 -1.97
N ILE A 280 20.18 7.04 -1.01
CA ILE A 280 20.40 7.29 0.41
C ILE A 280 21.20 6.11 0.96
N ASP A 281 22.47 6.33 1.25
CA ASP A 281 23.31 5.36 1.95
C ASP A 281 23.17 5.60 3.46
N ALA A 282 22.63 4.62 4.18
CA ALA A 282 22.47 4.66 5.62
C ALA A 282 23.51 3.74 6.29
N ASP A 283 24.55 4.33 6.88
CA ASP A 283 25.57 3.62 7.66
C ASP A 283 25.70 4.26 9.04
N MET A 284 24.96 3.68 9.98
CA MET A 284 24.85 4.17 11.35
C MET A 284 26.12 3.97 12.20
N MET A 285 27.18 3.37 11.62
CA MET A 285 28.51 3.29 12.23
C MET A 285 29.38 4.51 11.89
N ARG A 286 29.01 5.30 10.88
CA ARG A 286 29.75 6.50 10.46
C ARG A 286 29.38 7.73 11.30
N ARG A 287 30.30 8.69 11.37
CA ARG A 287 30.04 10.02 11.97
C ARG A 287 28.88 10.75 11.29
N THR A 288 28.77 10.63 9.98
CA THR A 288 27.65 11.11 9.17
C THR A 288 26.85 9.90 8.70
N PRO A 289 25.80 9.51 9.43
CA PRO A 289 25.15 8.22 9.23
C PRO A 289 24.34 8.13 7.94
N LEU A 290 24.05 9.27 7.30
CA LEU A 290 23.31 9.34 6.05
C LEU A 290 24.14 10.08 5.01
N ARG A 291 24.30 9.46 3.84
CA ARG A 291 24.79 10.12 2.64
C ARG A 291 23.68 10.14 1.62
N VAL A 292 23.36 11.33 1.12
CA VAL A 292 22.31 11.54 0.13
C VAL A 292 22.98 12.04 -1.16
N SER A 293 22.65 11.42 -2.28
CA SER A 293 23.14 11.83 -3.59
C SER A 293 22.10 11.59 -4.67
N VAL A 294 22.01 12.51 -5.62
CA VAL A 294 21.25 12.27 -6.85
C VAL A 294 22.12 11.45 -7.79
N ARG A 295 21.54 10.40 -8.36
CA ARG A 295 22.12 9.53 -9.38
C ARG A 295 21.34 9.70 -10.67
N GLU A 296 22.04 9.52 -11.77
CA GLU A 296 21.50 9.66 -13.12
C GLU A 296 21.71 8.36 -13.88
N VAL A 297 20.72 7.99 -14.66
CA VAL A 297 20.72 6.78 -15.49
C VAL A 297 21.28 7.15 -16.86
N PRO A 298 22.34 6.48 -17.34
CA PRO A 298 22.88 6.72 -18.67
C PRO A 298 21.82 6.48 -19.76
N GLU A 299 21.73 7.39 -20.74
CA GLU A 299 20.71 7.33 -21.81
C GLU A 299 20.75 6.03 -22.65
N HIS A 300 21.95 5.47 -22.84
CA HIS A 300 22.16 4.26 -23.65
C HIS A 300 22.19 2.98 -22.82
N LEU A 301 21.72 3.02 -21.58
CA LEU A 301 21.69 1.83 -20.74
C LEU A 301 20.67 0.83 -21.31
N PRO A 302 21.09 -0.39 -21.71
CA PRO A 302 20.17 -1.36 -22.29
C PRO A 302 19.10 -1.74 -21.26
N LEU A 303 17.94 -2.22 -21.71
CA LEU A 303 16.99 -2.85 -20.80
C LEU A 303 17.53 -4.21 -20.36
N LEU A 304 17.20 -4.61 -19.13
CA LEU A 304 17.49 -5.96 -18.68
C LEU A 304 16.47 -6.91 -19.32
N PRO A 305 16.89 -8.11 -19.76
CA PRO A 305 15.94 -9.09 -20.27
C PRO A 305 14.96 -9.47 -19.13
N PRO A 306 13.68 -9.73 -19.47
CA PRO A 306 12.72 -10.23 -18.49
C PRO A 306 13.29 -11.52 -17.89
N GLN A 307 13.41 -11.57 -16.57
CA GLN A 307 13.85 -12.78 -15.88
C GLN A 307 12.66 -13.74 -15.77
N PRO A 308 12.87 -15.05 -15.96
CA PRO A 308 11.82 -16.03 -15.69
C PRO A 308 11.40 -15.91 -14.22
N PRO A 309 10.11 -16.16 -13.89
CA PRO A 309 9.63 -16.09 -12.52
C PRO A 309 10.51 -16.96 -11.62
N ALA A 310 10.87 -16.42 -10.45
CA ALA A 310 11.68 -17.15 -9.48
C ALA A 310 10.98 -18.49 -9.14
N LEU A 311 11.64 -19.61 -9.46
CA LEU A 311 11.23 -20.92 -9.00
C LEU A 311 11.29 -20.91 -7.48
N LEU A 312 10.15 -21.01 -6.81
CA LEU A 312 10.09 -21.26 -5.38
C LEU A 312 10.91 -22.52 -5.08
N PRO A 313 11.78 -22.54 -4.06
CA PRO A 313 12.47 -23.76 -3.66
C PRO A 313 11.43 -24.71 -3.06
N GLY A 314 11.05 -25.74 -3.83
CA GLY A 314 10.20 -26.84 -3.35
C GLY A 314 8.92 -27.01 -4.18
N GLY A 315 9.03 -27.72 -5.30
CA GLY A 315 7.89 -28.07 -6.13
C GLY A 315 8.16 -29.19 -7.12
N ASN A 316 9.09 -30.10 -6.79
CA ASN A 316 9.21 -31.39 -7.49
C ASN A 316 8.93 -32.48 -6.47
N GLY A 317 7.64 -32.76 -6.29
CA GLY A 317 7.12 -33.87 -5.51
C GLY A 317 5.62 -33.85 -5.66
N GLU A 318 5.06 -34.76 -6.45
CA GLU A 318 3.63 -35.08 -6.42
C GLU A 318 3.19 -35.23 -4.96
N PRO A 319 2.04 -34.69 -4.55
CA PRO A 319 1.54 -34.92 -3.20
C PRO A 319 1.16 -36.39 -3.07
N ALA A 320 2.03 -37.17 -2.42
CA ALA A 320 1.65 -38.47 -1.90
C ALA A 320 0.50 -38.25 -0.89
N LEU A 321 -0.65 -38.86 -1.18
CA LEU A 321 -1.77 -38.94 -0.24
C LEU A 321 -1.26 -39.56 1.07
N PRO A 322 -1.58 -38.99 2.25
CA PRO A 322 -1.18 -39.59 3.51
C PRO A 322 -1.89 -40.95 3.68
N GLU A 323 -1.10 -42.00 3.93
CA GLU A 323 -1.64 -43.30 4.36
C GLU A 323 -2.40 -43.13 5.67
N MET A 324 -3.67 -43.56 5.65
CA MET A 324 -4.53 -43.64 6.81
C MET A 324 -3.96 -44.68 7.78
N PRO A 325 -3.87 -44.40 9.09
CA PRO A 325 -3.40 -45.40 10.04
C PRO A 325 -4.41 -46.56 10.13
N GLU A 326 -3.91 -47.79 10.09
CA GLU A 326 -4.71 -49.00 10.30
C GLU A 326 -5.38 -48.95 11.68
N ILE A 327 -6.70 -48.96 11.68
CA ILE A 327 -7.51 -49.07 12.88
C ILE A 327 -7.45 -50.54 13.32
N SER A 328 -6.73 -50.82 14.41
CA SER A 328 -6.72 -52.11 15.08
C SER A 328 -8.14 -52.52 15.44
N SER A 329 -8.60 -53.64 14.89
CA SER A 329 -9.90 -54.25 15.15
C SER A 329 -10.03 -54.59 16.65
N MET A 330 -11.04 -54.02 17.30
CA MET A 330 -11.49 -54.53 18.60
C MET A 330 -12.17 -55.89 18.41
N PRO A 331 -12.02 -56.83 19.35
CA PRO A 331 -12.62 -58.15 19.25
C PRO A 331 -14.14 -58.11 19.48
N ASP A 332 -14.83 -58.93 18.68
CA ASP A 332 -16.27 -59.20 18.75
C ASP A 332 -16.65 -59.78 20.12
N VAL A 333 -17.61 -59.15 20.79
CA VAL A 333 -18.29 -59.73 21.96
C VAL A 333 -19.69 -60.12 21.52
N THR A 334 -19.78 -61.27 20.88
CA THR A 334 -21.01 -62.04 20.75
C THR A 334 -21.15 -62.94 21.97
N GLU A 335 -22.04 -62.58 22.90
CA GLU A 335 -22.90 -63.52 23.66
C GLU A 335 -23.86 -62.74 24.58
N ILE A 336 -25.14 -62.69 24.20
CA ILE A 336 -26.25 -62.47 25.14
C ILE A 336 -27.10 -63.76 25.09
N PRO A 337 -27.25 -64.50 26.20
CA PRO A 337 -28.08 -65.70 26.23
C PRO A 337 -29.57 -65.36 26.19
N GLY A 338 -30.29 -65.87 25.19
CA GLY A 338 -31.76 -65.90 25.20
C GLY A 338 -32.42 -65.73 23.85
N MET A 339 -33.08 -66.80 23.41
CA MET A 339 -34.15 -66.87 22.39
C MET A 339 -33.77 -66.96 20.91
N GLN A 340 -33.72 -68.22 20.45
CA GLN A 340 -34.33 -68.80 19.25
C GLN A 340 -34.25 -68.03 17.92
N GLN A 341 -33.40 -68.55 17.02
CA GLN A 341 -33.55 -68.40 15.58
C GLN A 341 -34.30 -69.61 14.99
N ALA A 342 -35.16 -69.35 14.00
CA ALA A 342 -35.31 -70.09 12.73
C ALA A 342 -36.61 -69.69 12.00
N PRO A 343 -36.73 -69.86 10.67
CA PRO A 343 -35.66 -69.86 9.66
C PRO A 343 -36.04 -69.08 8.37
N ASP A 344 -35.04 -69.02 7.50
CA ASP A 344 -34.98 -68.44 6.16
C ASP A 344 -36.08 -68.90 5.18
N ALA A 345 -36.35 -68.07 4.17
CA ALA A 345 -36.78 -68.57 2.86
C ALA A 345 -36.42 -67.61 1.71
N ASN A 346 -35.56 -68.13 0.83
CA ASN A 346 -35.35 -67.72 -0.56
C ASN A 346 -36.67 -67.46 -1.32
N GLY A 347 -36.63 -66.57 -2.33
CA GLY A 347 -37.68 -66.54 -3.34
C GLY A 347 -37.52 -65.42 -4.36
N ALA A 348 -36.89 -65.75 -5.49
CA ALA A 348 -36.83 -64.91 -6.68
C ALA A 348 -38.22 -64.65 -7.30
N SER A 349 -38.30 -63.56 -8.08
CA SER A 349 -38.97 -63.43 -9.40
C SER A 349 -39.99 -62.29 -9.49
N GLY A 350 -39.83 -61.46 -10.53
CA GLY A 350 -40.96 -61.16 -11.42
C GLY A 350 -41.44 -59.70 -11.52
N THR A 351 -41.16 -59.13 -12.70
CA THR A 351 -42.10 -58.35 -13.56
C THR A 351 -42.61 -56.96 -13.12
N ASN A 352 -42.12 -55.94 -13.84
CA ASN A 352 -42.90 -54.76 -14.29
C ASN A 352 -44.01 -55.22 -15.29
N PRO A 353 -45.11 -54.48 -15.56
CA PRO A 353 -45.09 -53.04 -15.90
C PRO A 353 -46.37 -52.17 -15.66
N VAL A 354 -46.20 -50.85 -15.92
CA VAL A 354 -47.15 -49.86 -16.52
C VAL A 354 -48.50 -49.58 -15.81
N GLU A 355 -48.72 -48.32 -15.41
CA GLU A 355 -49.80 -47.48 -15.99
C GLU A 355 -49.69 -45.99 -15.67
N ASP A 356 -50.39 -45.24 -16.52
CA ASP A 356 -50.26 -43.85 -16.96
C ASP A 356 -51.43 -43.00 -16.40
N ARG A 357 -51.28 -41.67 -16.49
CA ARG A 357 -52.22 -40.53 -16.31
C ARG A 357 -51.58 -39.45 -15.43
N GLY A 358 -51.32 -38.22 -15.87
CA GLY A 358 -51.84 -37.47 -17.01
C GLY A 358 -52.53 -36.20 -16.53
N THR A 359 -52.21 -35.08 -17.19
CA THR A 359 -52.86 -33.74 -17.21
C THR A 359 -52.62 -32.77 -16.05
N SER A 360 -52.61 -31.45 -16.23
CA SER A 360 -52.14 -30.48 -17.25
C SER A 360 -52.56 -29.10 -16.71
N GLY A 361 -51.87 -28.02 -17.07
CA GLY A 361 -52.33 -26.66 -16.81
C GLY A 361 -51.22 -25.62 -16.79
N GLY A 362 -50.97 -24.97 -17.93
CA GLY A 362 -50.02 -23.87 -18.04
C GLY A 362 -50.64 -22.50 -17.72
N ALA A 363 -49.80 -21.46 -17.65
CA ALA A 363 -50.04 -20.14 -18.23
C ALA A 363 -48.80 -19.24 -18.07
N SER A 364 -48.53 -18.49 -19.13
CA SER A 364 -47.49 -17.49 -19.32
C SER A 364 -48.00 -16.08 -18.98
N ALA A 365 -47.12 -15.25 -18.42
CA ALA A 365 -47.12 -13.77 -18.48
C ALA A 365 -45.73 -13.33 -17.95
N GLY A 366 -44.89 -12.55 -18.62
CA GLY A 366 -45.15 -11.27 -19.28
C GLY A 366 -44.52 -10.17 -18.40
N THR A 367 -43.21 -9.92 -18.52
CA THR A 367 -42.51 -8.90 -17.70
C THR A 367 -42.27 -7.64 -18.52
N VAL A 368 -42.87 -6.55 -18.04
CA VAL A 368 -42.81 -5.19 -18.58
C VAL A 368 -41.58 -4.47 -18.01
N THR A 369 -40.83 -3.78 -18.86
CA THR A 369 -39.73 -2.85 -18.51
C THR A 369 -40.26 -1.44 -18.24
N PRO A 370 -39.74 -0.70 -17.24
CA PRO A 370 -40.01 0.73 -17.12
C PRO A 370 -38.89 1.59 -17.74
N ALA A 371 -39.31 2.57 -18.54
CA ALA A 371 -38.47 3.56 -19.21
C ALA A 371 -38.18 4.79 -18.31
N TRP A 372 -36.99 5.36 -18.46
CA TRP A 372 -36.53 6.61 -17.83
C TRP A 372 -37.03 7.87 -18.58
N PRO A 373 -37.30 9.00 -17.89
CA PRO A 373 -37.59 10.26 -18.55
C PRO A 373 -36.34 11.14 -18.76
N ALA A 374 -36.29 11.81 -19.92
CA ALA A 374 -35.29 12.79 -20.33
C ALA A 374 -35.58 14.20 -19.74
N PRO A 375 -34.57 15.10 -19.66
CA PRO A 375 -34.69 16.37 -18.95
C PRO A 375 -35.31 17.49 -19.81
N GLY A 376 -36.21 18.26 -19.19
CA GLY A 376 -36.86 19.43 -19.77
C GLY A 376 -35.99 20.69 -19.69
N SER A 377 -36.06 21.49 -20.74
CA SER A 377 -35.58 22.87 -20.85
C SER A 377 -36.50 23.84 -20.10
N ALA A 378 -35.89 24.83 -19.44
CA ALA A 378 -36.58 26.01 -18.90
C ALA A 378 -36.07 27.28 -19.64
N PRO A 379 -36.90 28.32 -19.76
CA PRO A 379 -36.59 29.54 -20.52
C PRO A 379 -35.55 30.45 -19.87
#